data_AF-A0A843YYK6-F1
#
_entry.id   AF-A0A843YYK6-F1
#
_cell.length_a   1.000
_cell.length_b   1.000
_cell.length_c   1.000
_cell.angle_alpha   90.00
_cell.angle_beta   90.00
_cell.angle_gamma   90.00
#
_symmetry.space_group_name_H-M   'P 1'
#
loop_
_entity.id
_entity.type
_entity.pdbx_description
1 polymer ?
#
loop_
_entity_poly.entity_id
_entity_poly.type
_entity_poly.pdbx_seq_one_letter_code
_entity_poly.pdbx_strand_id
1 'polypeptide(L)' 'MKPISFTFRRCPYAIRARLAIKASGMNVEMHEVSLQNKPQVLLDCSPKGAIPVFV' A
#
# COMPACT_ATOMS: atom_id res chain seq x y z
N MET A 1 11.97 -8.30 9.33
CA MET A 1 11.08 -8.19 8.16
C MET A 1 9.90 -7.32 8.58
N LYS A 2 9.67 -6.18 7.91
CA LYS A 2 8.54 -5.30 8.21
C LYS A 2 7.47 -5.53 7.14
N PRO A 3 6.17 -5.47 7.50
CA PRO A 3 5.12 -5.52 6.48
C PRO A 3 5.24 -4.33 5.53
N ILE A 4 4.91 -4.55 4.26
CA ILE A 4 4.93 -3.54 3.20
C ILE A 4 3.50 -3.08 2.93
N SER A 5 3.30 -1.77 2.87
CA SER A 5 2.07 -1.12 2.47
C SER A 5 2.25 -0.50 1.09
N PHE A 6 1.61 -1.09 0.08
CA PHE A 6 1.51 -0.48 -1.24
C PHE A 6 0.48 0.65 -1.20
N THR A 7 0.95 1.86 -1.46
CA THR A 7 0.19 3.10 -1.26
C THR A 7 0.30 4.02 -2.46
N PHE A 8 -0.72 4.84 -2.70
CA PHE A 8 -0.66 5.95 -3.66
C PHE A 8 -1.01 7.24 -2.95
N ARG A 9 -0.20 8.30 -3.12
CA ARG A 9 -0.37 9.55 -2.37
C ARG A 9 -1.78 10.12 -2.48
N ARG A 10 -2.35 10.10 -3.69
CA ARG A 10 -3.66 10.71 -4.02
C ARG A 10 -4.87 9.77 -3.90
N CYS A 11 -4.70 8.51 -3.49
CA CYS A 11 -5.83 7.60 -3.33
C CYS A 11 -6.52 7.79 -1.96
N PRO A 12 -7.84 8.07 -1.90
CA PRO A 12 -8.56 8.27 -0.63
C PRO A 12 -8.57 7.02 0.27
N TYR A 13 -8.59 5.82 -0.32
CA TYR A 13 -8.48 4.57 0.43
C TYR A 13 -7.07 4.38 1.01
N ALA A 14 -6.03 4.69 0.23
CA ALA A 14 -4.65 4.63 0.71
C ALA A 14 -4.36 5.66 1.80
N ILE A 15 -4.93 6.88 1.71
CA ILE A 15 -4.84 7.90 2.76
C ILE A 15 -5.39 7.34 4.09
N ARG A 16 -6.58 6.73 4.06
CA ARG A 16 -7.19 6.12 5.26
C ARG A 16 -6.32 5.00 5.84
N ALA A 17 -5.76 4.14 5.01
CA ALA A 17 -4.81 3.11 5.43
C ALA A 17 -3.57 3.71 6.14
N ARG A 18 -2.97 4.78 5.59
CA ARG A 18 -1.83 5.45 6.22
C ARG A 18 -2.18 6.05 7.59
N LEU A 19 -3.37 6.61 7.74
CA LEU A 19 -3.86 7.12 9.03
C LEU A 19 -4.03 5.99 10.06
N ALA A 20 -4.61 4.86 9.65
CA ALA A 20 -4.79 3.70 10.52
C ALA A 20 -3.44 3.12 11.00
N ILE A 21 -2.46 2.99 10.10
CA ILE A 21 -1.10 2.56 10.46
C ILE A 21 -0.49 3.50 11.50
N LYS A 22 -0.56 4.82 11.27
CA LYS A 22 -0.03 5.81 12.21
C LYS A 22 -0.72 5.72 13.57
N ALA A 23 -2.04 5.53 13.61
CA ALA A 23 -2.80 5.40 14.84
C ALA A 23 -2.48 4.10 15.61
N SER A 24 -2.18 3.01 14.89
CA SER A 24 -1.85 1.71 15.48
C SER A 24 -0.43 1.63 16.07
N GLY A 25 0.46 2.56 15.73
CA GLY A 25 1.88 2.50 16.10
C GLY A 25 2.68 1.39 15.41
N MET A 26 2.10 0.69 14.42
CA MET A 26 2.78 -0.38 13.69
C MET A 26 3.89 0.16 12.78
N ASN A 27 5.01 -0.56 12.75
CA ASN A 27 6.15 -0.25 11.89
C ASN A 27 5.97 -0.95 10.54
N VAL A 28 5.38 -0.23 9.59
CA VAL A 28 5.09 -0.71 8.24
C VAL A 28 5.94 0.10 7.25
N GLU A 29 6.55 -0.58 6.28
CA GLU A 29 7.25 0.07 5.18
C GLU A 29 6.25 0.58 4.15
N MET A 30 6.37 1.85 3.74
CA MET A 30 5.46 2.44 2.75
C MET A 30 6.10 2.39 1.38
N HIS A 31 5.48 1.68 0.45
CA HIS A 31 5.92 1.60 -0.93
C HIS A 31 4.95 2.38 -1.84
N GLU A 32 5.39 3.53 -2.35
CA GLU A 32 4.57 4.32 -3.26
C GLU A 32 4.54 3.72 -4.66
N VAL A 33 3.34 3.52 -5.21
CA VAL A 33 3.14 2.91 -6.53
C VAL A 33 2.57 3.87 -7.55
N SER A 34 2.94 3.68 -8.82
CA SER A 34 2.21 4.26 -9.95
C SER A 34 1.01 3.39 -10.29
N LEU A 35 -0.16 4.01 -10.48
CA LEU A 35 -1.36 3.28 -10.93
C LEU A 35 -1.30 2.91 -12.42
N GLN A 36 -0.49 3.62 -13.21
CA GLN A 36 -0.27 3.32 -14.62
C GLN A 36 0.77 2.22 -14.82
N ASN A 37 1.81 2.20 -13.98
CA ASN A 37 2.87 1.20 -14.00
C ASN A 37 2.97 0.53 -12.63
N LYS A 38 2.10 -0.46 -12.41
CA LYS A 38 2.03 -1.19 -11.14
C LYS A 38 3.21 -2.16 -11.06
N PRO A 39 3.91 -2.23 -9.91
CA PRO A 39 5.00 -3.19 -9.74
C PRO A 39 4.47 -4.63 -9.77
N GLN A 40 5.26 -5.56 -10.30
CA GLN A 40 4.86 -6.97 -10.42
C GLN A 40 4.51 -7.59 -9.05
N VAL A 41 5.28 -7.25 -8.01
CA VAL A 41 5.03 -7.72 -6.64
C VAL A 41 3.62 -7.35 -6.14
N LEU A 42 3.10 -6.17 -6.51
CA LEU A 42 1.72 -5.78 -6.18
C LEU A 42 0.71 -6.65 -6.93
N LEU A 43 0.97 -6.98 -8.20
CA LEU A 43 0.09 -7.81 -9.02
C LEU A 43 0.10 -9.27 -8.59
N ASP A 44 1.24 -9.77 -8.13
CA ASP A 44 1.39 -11.13 -7.60
C ASP A 44 0.59 -11.30 -6.31
N CYS A 45 0.62 -10.31 -5.42
CA CYS A 45 -0.16 -10.31 -4.18
C CYS A 45 -1.64 -9.95 -4.38
N SER A 46 -1.94 -9.10 -5.38
CA SER A 46 -3.29 -8.65 -5.70
C SER A 46 -3.47 -8.63 -7.22
N PRO A 47 -4.02 -9.71 -7.82
CA PRO A 47 -4.19 -9.80 -9.28
C PRO A 47 -5.06 -8.69 -9.89
N LYS A 48 -5.92 -8.06 -9.08
CA LYS A 48 -6.72 -6.88 -9.50
C LYS A 48 -5.90 -5.57 -9.50
N GLY A 49 -4.71 -5.58 -8.90
CA GLY A 49 -3.84 -4.41 -8.73
C GLY A 49 -4.53 -3.29 -7.97
N ALA A 50 -5.37 -3.65 -6.99
CA ALA A 50 -6.08 -2.70 -6.15
C ALA A 50 -5.14 -2.17 -5.06
N ILE A 51 -5.44 -0.99 -4.53
CA ILE A 51 -4.73 -0.40 -3.39
C ILE A 51 -5.75 0.17 -2.40
N PRO A 52 -5.44 0.24 -1.10
CA PRO A 52 -4.19 -0.19 -0.45
C PRO A 52 -4.07 -1.72 -0.34
N VAL A 53 -2.83 -2.25 -0.36
CA VAL A 53 -2.51 -3.67 -0.14
C VAL A 53 -1.36 -3.77 0.86
N PHE A 54 -1.45 -4.74 1.77
CA PHE A 54 -0.44 -5.04 2.79
C PHE A 54 0.12 -6.43 2.55
N VAL A 55 1.45 -6.57 2.63
CA VAL A 55 2.19 -7.82 2.46
C VAL A 55 3.10 -8.04 3.65
#